data_AF-A0A7Y2BV62-F1
#
_entry.id   AF-A0A7Y2BV62-F1
#
_cell.length_a   1.000
_cell.length_b   1.000
_cell.length_c   1.000
_cell.angle_alpha   90.00
_cell.angle_beta   90.00
_cell.angle_gamma   90.00
#
_symmetry.space_group_name_H-M   'P 1'
#
loop_
_entity.id
_entity.type
_entity.pdbx_description
1 polymer ?
#
loop_
_entity_poly.entity_id
_entity_poly.type
_entity_poly.pdbx_seq_one_letter_code
_entity_poly.pdbx_strand_id
1 'polypeptide(L)'
;MIVFRHLSFTFFSLLVMVSLQNSLLSQDIQLMNPSFEDFPHKGGSDTWGNKTTIKSWYDCALINGFRNETPPDIHSGDLTDVAFWENNLPSANGRTYLGMVVRDNETWEALSQQLALPLRKGKCYSFSIYLARSNNYWSKRSQQDLRESNFVQPAVFQMWGGTGLCGDKELLANSDPIDNIDWEKHTFLIEPQTDIYYITIQAFYKTPVLVPYNGHILLDGASKFEIVECGEEEYAVYKKEKIERPKVVMKMPAHKAKAKARDIYKREQRTNEVDTIVYVRPQKEKILEELDRNTIRRGQKIKIDQLYFEADTTNINVESYAVLNEVYDFLNENPDIIVEIGGHTNGIPPHDYCDKLSKARAEAVAKYLIKKGIEDKRIQFKGYGKRKPIASNSSEDGRKRNQRVEIKIISMDS
;
A
#
# COMPACT_ATOMS: atom_id res chain seq x y z
N MET A 1 -41.09 69.38 12.89
CA MET A 1 -40.22 69.29 11.70
C MET A 1 -39.26 68.13 11.94
N ILE A 2 -39.38 67.11 11.09
CA ILE A 2 -38.73 65.78 11.18
C ILE A 2 -37.34 65.87 10.57
N VAL A 3 -36.25 65.41 11.23
CA VAL A 3 -35.03 64.92 10.54
C VAL A 3 -34.29 63.85 11.38
N PHE A 4 -34.42 62.61 10.90
CA PHE A 4 -33.47 61.50 10.77
C PHE A 4 -32.55 60.99 11.91
N ARG A 5 -32.97 59.82 12.41
CA ARG A 5 -32.20 58.62 12.78
C ARG A 5 -31.22 58.15 11.69
N HIS A 6 -30.22 57.38 12.14
CA HIS A 6 -29.48 56.29 11.48
C HIS A 6 -27.99 56.54 11.25
N LEU A 7 -27.21 56.38 12.31
CA LEU A 7 -25.83 55.90 12.22
C LEU A 7 -25.70 54.69 13.16
N SER A 8 -24.85 53.72 12.78
CA SER A 8 -24.53 52.47 13.49
C SER A 8 -25.47 51.29 13.27
N PHE A 9 -25.39 50.63 12.10
CA PHE A 9 -25.73 49.20 12.00
C PHE A 9 -24.95 48.41 10.93
N THR A 10 -23.97 48.99 10.22
CA THR A 10 -23.32 48.32 9.08
C THR A 10 -21.95 47.69 9.36
N PHE A 11 -21.33 47.90 10.53
CA PHE A 11 -19.99 47.35 10.80
C PHE A 11 -19.98 46.00 11.54
N PHE A 12 -21.09 45.59 12.17
CA PHE A 12 -21.16 44.33 12.91
C PHE A 12 -21.54 43.13 12.03
N SER A 13 -22.14 43.36 10.86
CA SER A 13 -22.54 42.29 9.93
C SER A 13 -21.37 41.74 9.11
N LEU A 14 -20.32 42.53 8.85
CA LEU A 14 -19.19 42.10 8.03
C LEU A 14 -18.22 41.22 8.85
N LEU A 15 -18.01 41.55 10.14
CA LEU A 15 -17.11 40.78 11.01
C LEU A 15 -17.69 39.40 11.37
N VAL A 16 -19.03 39.28 11.46
CA VAL A 16 -19.72 38.02 11.73
C VAL A 16 -19.80 37.13 10.47
N MET A 17 -19.87 37.71 9.27
CA MET A 17 -19.76 36.92 8.03
C MET A 17 -18.34 36.39 7.79
N VAL A 18 -17.28 37.14 8.15
CA VAL A 18 -15.89 36.67 8.00
C VAL A 18 -15.55 35.56 9.01
N SER A 19 -16.13 35.58 10.22
CA SER A 19 -15.95 34.50 11.19
C SER A 19 -16.81 33.24 10.91
N LEU A 20 -17.90 33.38 10.15
CA LEU A 20 -18.70 32.27 9.65
C LEU A 20 -18.14 31.63 8.36
N GLN A 21 -17.27 32.32 7.62
CA GLN A 21 -16.60 31.74 6.45
C GLN A 21 -15.37 30.89 6.81
N ASN A 22 -14.68 31.21 7.91
CA ASN A 22 -13.52 30.42 8.35
C ASN A 22 -13.89 29.09 9.04
N SER A 23 -15.14 28.92 9.48
CA SER A 23 -15.61 27.68 10.11
C SER A 23 -16.12 26.63 9.10
N LEU A 24 -16.17 26.96 7.81
CA LEU A 24 -16.59 26.04 6.73
C LEU A 24 -15.42 25.34 6.01
N LEU A 25 -14.17 25.58 6.41
CA LEU A 25 -12.99 25.21 5.62
C LEU A 25 -12.09 24.10 6.22
N SER A 26 -12.51 23.43 7.30
CA SER A 26 -11.82 22.21 7.76
C SER A 26 -12.83 21.19 8.25
N GLN A 27 -13.46 20.47 7.33
CA GLN A 27 -14.22 19.29 7.68
C GLN A 27 -13.27 18.09 7.70
N ASP A 28 -12.79 17.75 8.89
CA ASP A 28 -11.94 16.57 9.08
C ASP A 28 -12.65 15.31 8.58
N ILE A 29 -11.90 14.41 7.94
CA ILE A 29 -12.47 13.21 7.34
C ILE A 29 -12.30 12.05 8.31
N GLN A 30 -13.39 11.66 8.95
CA GLN A 30 -13.42 10.58 9.94
C GLN A 30 -13.38 9.21 9.26
N LEU A 31 -12.70 8.26 9.90
CA LEU A 31 -12.81 6.84 9.59
C LEU A 31 -13.93 6.19 10.40
N MET A 32 -14.61 5.23 9.81
CA MET A 32 -15.51 4.32 10.51
C MET A 32 -14.68 3.22 11.18
N ASN A 33 -14.93 2.98 12.47
CA ASN A 33 -14.22 1.99 13.27
C ASN A 33 -12.67 2.09 13.21
N PRO A 34 -12.09 3.24 13.60
CA PRO A 34 -10.63 3.48 13.51
C PRO A 34 -9.77 2.58 14.40
N SER A 35 -10.34 2.05 15.49
CA SER A 35 -9.65 1.17 16.44
C SER A 35 -10.00 -0.30 16.25
N PHE A 36 -10.68 -0.66 15.15
CA PHE A 36 -11.02 -2.04 14.82
C PHE A 36 -11.78 -2.76 15.95
N GLU A 37 -12.71 -2.05 16.58
CA GLU A 37 -13.55 -2.56 17.66
C GLU A 37 -14.52 -3.62 17.11
N ASP A 38 -14.33 -4.86 17.54
CA ASP A 38 -15.19 -5.99 17.20
C ASP A 38 -15.08 -7.11 18.25
N PHE A 39 -15.83 -8.19 18.07
CA PHE A 39 -15.58 -9.42 18.84
C PHE A 39 -14.25 -10.04 18.43
N PRO A 40 -13.34 -10.40 19.35
CA PRO A 40 -12.09 -11.06 19.00
C PRO A 40 -12.33 -12.35 18.21
N HIS A 41 -11.66 -12.50 17.06
CA HIS A 41 -11.87 -13.65 16.18
C HIS A 41 -10.68 -13.97 15.27
N LYS A 42 -10.63 -15.24 14.86
CA LYS A 42 -9.78 -15.79 13.79
C LYS A 42 -10.22 -15.26 12.44
N GLY A 43 -9.26 -14.93 11.60
CA GLY A 43 -9.45 -14.92 10.17
C GLY A 43 -10.09 -16.22 9.70
N GLY A 44 -11.34 -16.20 9.24
CA GLY A 44 -12.00 -17.37 8.65
C GLY A 44 -13.53 -17.27 8.67
N SER A 45 -14.17 -18.35 9.09
CA SER A 45 -15.60 -18.35 9.42
C SER A 45 -15.78 -18.31 10.93
N ASP A 46 -16.83 -17.62 11.40
CA ASP A 46 -17.28 -17.78 12.78
C ASP A 46 -17.63 -19.26 13.07
N THR A 47 -17.97 -19.57 14.32
CA THR A 47 -18.35 -20.94 14.74
C THR A 47 -19.59 -21.49 14.00
N TRP A 48 -20.27 -20.67 13.19
CA TRP A 48 -21.44 -21.02 12.39
C TRP A 48 -21.18 -21.02 10.88
N GLY A 49 -19.95 -20.81 10.43
CA GLY A 49 -19.60 -20.83 9.01
C GLY A 49 -19.80 -19.50 8.26
N ASN A 50 -20.16 -18.41 8.95
CA ASN A 50 -20.28 -17.10 8.31
C ASN A 50 -18.91 -16.44 8.16
N LYS A 51 -18.65 -15.82 7.00
CA LYS A 51 -17.40 -15.08 6.75
C LYS A 51 -17.23 -14.00 7.83
N THR A 52 -16.14 -14.04 8.58
CA THR A 52 -15.83 -13.00 9.57
C THR A 52 -15.55 -11.70 8.82
N THR A 53 -16.33 -10.66 9.14
CA THR A 53 -16.15 -9.32 8.60
C THR A 53 -15.73 -8.42 9.74
N ILE A 54 -14.77 -7.55 9.49
CA ILE A 54 -14.40 -6.51 10.44
C ILE A 54 -15.40 -5.37 10.27
N LYS A 55 -16.11 -5.01 11.35
CA LYS A 55 -17.14 -3.98 11.29
C LYS A 55 -16.62 -2.70 10.61
N SER A 56 -17.33 -2.26 9.56
CA SER A 56 -17.05 -1.07 8.74
C SER A 56 -15.81 -1.15 7.84
N TRP A 57 -15.15 -2.31 7.75
CA TRP A 57 -14.01 -2.54 6.87
C TRP A 57 -14.30 -3.72 5.93
N TYR A 58 -13.99 -3.53 4.65
CA TYR A 58 -14.16 -4.59 3.65
C TYR A 58 -12.85 -5.35 3.47
N ASP A 59 -12.90 -6.67 3.60
CA ASP A 59 -11.78 -7.56 3.31
C ASP A 59 -11.52 -7.70 1.80
N CYS A 60 -10.33 -7.27 1.37
CA CYS A 60 -9.94 -7.22 -0.04
C CYS A 60 -9.47 -8.56 -0.62
N ALA A 61 -9.39 -9.65 0.16
CA ALA A 61 -8.89 -10.94 -0.30
C ALA A 61 -9.56 -11.43 -1.59
N LEU A 62 -10.88 -11.26 -1.73
CA LEU A 62 -11.61 -11.67 -2.94
C LEU A 62 -11.21 -10.89 -4.20
N ILE A 63 -10.95 -9.59 -4.04
CA ILE A 63 -10.55 -8.68 -5.13
C ILE A 63 -9.10 -8.94 -5.52
N ASN A 64 -8.23 -9.18 -4.52
CA ASN A 64 -6.82 -9.47 -4.72
C ASN A 64 -6.54 -10.91 -5.21
N GLY A 65 -7.57 -11.76 -5.34
CA GLY A 65 -7.43 -13.14 -5.79
C GLY A 65 -7.04 -14.14 -4.71
N PHE A 66 -6.97 -13.73 -3.44
CA PHE A 66 -6.58 -14.53 -2.27
C PHE A 66 -7.76 -15.29 -1.64
N ARG A 67 -8.61 -15.89 -2.46
CA ARG A 67 -9.92 -16.44 -2.03
C ARG A 67 -9.84 -17.52 -0.96
N ASN A 68 -8.72 -18.23 -0.89
CA ASN A 68 -8.51 -19.33 0.06
C ASN A 68 -7.68 -18.89 1.27
N GLU A 69 -7.16 -17.67 1.30
CA GLU A 69 -6.35 -17.19 2.42
C GLU A 69 -7.24 -16.78 3.60
N THR A 70 -6.65 -16.75 4.80
CA THR A 70 -7.39 -16.24 5.96
C THR A 70 -7.58 -14.72 5.84
N PRO A 71 -8.73 -14.17 6.28
CA PRO A 71 -8.88 -12.74 6.49
C PRO A 71 -8.08 -12.29 7.72
N PRO A 72 -7.95 -10.97 7.95
CA PRO A 72 -7.29 -10.43 9.13
C PRO A 72 -7.92 -10.88 10.45
N ASP A 73 -7.11 -10.89 11.51
CA ASP A 73 -7.51 -11.28 12.87
C ASP A 73 -7.89 -10.06 13.71
N ILE A 74 -8.88 -10.19 14.60
CA ILE A 74 -9.18 -9.21 15.66
C ILE A 74 -8.71 -9.75 17.00
N HIS A 75 -7.76 -9.06 17.62
CA HIS A 75 -7.14 -9.45 18.89
C HIS A 75 -7.78 -8.72 20.08
N SER A 76 -7.79 -9.37 21.24
CA SER A 76 -8.23 -8.75 22.49
C SER A 76 -7.11 -7.92 23.11
N GLY A 77 -7.44 -6.70 23.56
CA GLY A 77 -6.57 -5.85 24.35
C GLY A 77 -6.55 -6.20 25.85
N ASP A 78 -7.40 -7.13 26.30
CA ASP A 78 -7.43 -7.59 27.69
C ASP A 78 -6.45 -8.73 27.93
N LEU A 79 -5.44 -8.48 28.77
CA LEU A 79 -4.40 -9.43 29.19
C LEU A 79 -4.93 -10.61 30.01
N THR A 80 -6.21 -10.61 30.39
CA THR A 80 -6.85 -11.73 31.09
C THR A 80 -7.48 -12.75 30.14
N ASP A 81 -7.67 -12.37 28.87
CA ASP A 81 -8.25 -13.21 27.82
C ASP A 81 -7.18 -13.95 26.99
N VAL A 82 -6.02 -14.21 27.62
CA VAL A 82 -4.86 -14.99 27.12
C VAL A 82 -5.17 -16.43 26.70
N ALA A 83 -6.45 -16.82 26.69
CA ALA A 83 -6.88 -18.12 26.20
C ALA A 83 -6.79 -18.25 24.67
N PHE A 84 -6.58 -17.15 23.95
CA PHE A 84 -6.50 -17.16 22.51
C PHE A 84 -5.22 -16.43 22.05
N TRP A 85 -4.30 -17.22 21.43
CA TRP A 85 -3.26 -16.78 20.46
C TRP A 85 -1.87 -16.35 20.90
N GLU A 86 -1.52 -16.51 22.18
CA GLU A 86 -0.15 -16.23 22.66
C GLU A 86 0.33 -14.77 22.44
N ASN A 87 -0.55 -13.87 21.96
CA ASN A 87 -0.31 -12.44 21.81
C ASN A 87 -0.79 -11.71 23.07
N ASN A 88 0.16 -11.18 23.83
CA ASN A 88 -0.09 -10.52 25.12
C ASN A 88 0.05 -8.99 25.02
N LEU A 89 -0.14 -8.41 23.84
CA LEU A 89 -0.10 -6.97 23.67
C LEU A 89 -1.45 -6.36 24.06
N PRO A 90 -1.54 -5.48 25.08
CA PRO A 90 -2.79 -4.76 25.36
C PRO A 90 -3.07 -3.75 24.23
N SER A 91 -4.33 -3.40 24.00
CA SER A 91 -4.71 -2.42 22.96
C SER A 91 -4.07 -1.05 23.23
N ALA A 92 -3.74 -0.32 22.16
CA ALA A 92 -3.31 1.08 22.24
C ALA A 92 -4.52 2.01 22.47
N ASN A 93 -5.65 1.66 21.85
CA ASN A 93 -6.91 2.37 21.91
C ASN A 93 -8.07 1.37 22.00
N GLY A 94 -9.13 1.73 22.72
CA GLY A 94 -10.30 0.85 22.81
C GLY A 94 -10.02 -0.50 23.47
N ARG A 95 -10.66 -1.56 22.98
CA ARG A 95 -10.65 -2.90 23.58
C ARG A 95 -10.02 -3.95 22.68
N THR A 96 -10.05 -3.76 21.36
CA THR A 96 -9.47 -4.71 20.41
C THR A 96 -8.57 -4.00 19.43
N TYR A 97 -7.82 -4.76 18.66
CA TYR A 97 -6.96 -4.22 17.61
C TYR A 97 -6.82 -5.24 16.48
N LEU A 98 -6.35 -4.76 15.34
CA LEU A 98 -6.23 -5.54 14.12
C LEU A 98 -4.86 -6.21 14.04
N GLY A 99 -4.83 -7.50 13.67
CA GLY A 99 -3.64 -8.19 13.22
C GLY A 99 -3.74 -8.49 11.73
N MET A 100 -2.69 -8.15 10.98
CA MET A 100 -2.60 -8.42 9.54
C MET A 100 -1.31 -9.16 9.21
N VAL A 101 -1.36 -10.07 8.24
CA VAL A 101 -0.19 -10.86 7.84
C VAL A 101 0.21 -10.70 6.36
N VAL A 102 1.50 -10.96 6.13
CA VAL A 102 2.09 -11.29 4.83
C VAL A 102 2.59 -12.73 4.87
N ARG A 103 2.53 -13.45 3.74
CA ARG A 103 2.77 -14.90 3.70
C ARG A 103 3.96 -15.28 2.82
N ASP A 104 4.55 -16.44 3.09
CA ASP A 104 5.61 -17.02 2.26
C ASP A 104 5.16 -17.41 0.83
N ASN A 105 3.89 -17.26 0.49
CA ASN A 105 3.30 -17.51 -0.82
C ASN A 105 2.90 -16.23 -1.59
N GLU A 106 3.48 -15.08 -1.23
CA GLU A 106 3.24 -13.78 -1.86
C GLU A 106 1.82 -13.23 -1.73
N THR A 107 1.04 -13.75 -0.79
CA THR A 107 -0.26 -13.17 -0.44
C THR A 107 -0.14 -12.28 0.79
N TRP A 108 -1.05 -11.33 0.92
CA TRP A 108 -1.11 -10.41 2.05
C TRP A 108 -2.54 -10.03 2.36
N GLU A 109 -2.74 -9.52 3.57
CA GLU A 109 -4.03 -9.03 4.02
C GLU A 109 -4.20 -7.55 3.75
N ALA A 110 -5.42 -7.16 3.40
CA ALA A 110 -5.78 -5.78 3.08
C ALA A 110 -7.25 -5.51 3.43
N LEU A 111 -7.51 -4.33 3.99
CA LEU A 111 -8.85 -3.85 4.34
C LEU A 111 -9.12 -2.51 3.65
N SER A 112 -10.32 -2.35 3.10
CA SER A 112 -10.73 -1.13 2.43
C SER A 112 -11.98 -0.50 3.06
N GLN A 113 -12.07 0.81 2.98
CA GLN A 113 -13.22 1.58 3.44
C GLN A 113 -13.47 2.77 2.51
N GLN A 114 -14.76 3.10 2.32
CA GLN A 114 -15.17 4.33 1.67
C GLN A 114 -15.05 5.51 2.64
N LEU A 115 -14.48 6.62 2.18
CA LEU A 115 -14.43 7.84 2.95
C LEU A 115 -15.76 8.60 2.86
N ALA A 116 -16.18 9.22 3.96
CA ALA A 116 -17.39 10.06 3.99
C ALA A 116 -17.26 11.29 3.08
N LEU A 117 -16.05 11.83 2.96
CA LEU A 117 -15.66 12.87 2.01
C LEU A 117 -14.34 12.46 1.36
N PRO A 118 -14.13 12.75 0.06
CA PRO A 118 -12.91 12.36 -0.60
C PRO A 118 -11.70 13.18 -0.11
N LEU A 119 -10.52 12.55 -0.07
CA LEU A 119 -9.26 13.29 -0.03
C LEU A 119 -9.11 13.96 -1.39
N ARG A 120 -9.00 15.28 -1.41
CA ARG A 120 -8.98 16.07 -2.64
C ARG A 120 -7.57 16.17 -3.19
N LYS A 121 -7.47 16.10 -4.52
CA LYS A 121 -6.23 16.37 -5.24
C LYS A 121 -5.61 17.69 -4.81
N GLY A 122 -4.31 17.69 -4.51
CA GLY A 122 -3.54 18.90 -4.17
C GLY A 122 -3.88 19.52 -2.80
N LYS A 123 -4.56 18.78 -1.93
CA LYS A 123 -4.72 19.11 -0.51
C LYS A 123 -3.84 18.20 0.33
N CYS A 124 -3.32 18.72 1.44
CA CYS A 124 -2.49 17.96 2.35
C CYS A 124 -3.26 17.54 3.58
N TYR A 125 -3.02 16.31 4.02
CA TYR A 125 -3.70 15.69 5.14
C TYR A 125 -2.68 15.07 6.10
N SER A 126 -2.91 15.20 7.40
CA SER A 126 -2.22 14.43 8.43
C SER A 126 -3.09 13.24 8.82
N PHE A 127 -2.48 12.05 8.87
CA PHE A 127 -3.09 10.80 9.29
C PHE A 127 -2.15 10.07 10.22
N SER A 128 -2.63 9.47 11.29
CA SER A 128 -1.80 8.69 12.20
C SER A 128 -2.45 7.37 12.60
N ILE A 129 -1.65 6.39 12.95
CA ILE A 129 -2.11 5.07 13.40
C ILE A 129 -1.06 4.47 14.34
N TYR A 130 -1.48 3.68 15.33
CA TYR A 130 -0.56 2.94 16.17
C TYR A 130 -0.18 1.64 15.49
N LEU A 131 1.14 1.39 15.40
CA LEU A 131 1.70 0.18 14.83
C LEU A 131 2.56 -0.53 15.86
N ALA A 132 2.47 -1.86 15.89
CA ALA A 132 3.30 -2.72 16.71
C ALA A 132 3.47 -4.10 16.08
N ARG A 133 4.28 -4.93 16.73
CA ARG A 133 4.46 -6.35 16.44
C ARG A 133 4.39 -7.13 17.76
N SER A 134 3.97 -8.38 17.72
CA SER A 134 4.17 -9.31 18.83
C SER A 134 5.43 -10.16 18.59
N ASN A 135 6.07 -10.63 19.67
CA ASN A 135 7.19 -11.59 19.54
C ASN A 135 6.75 -12.97 19.03
N ASN A 136 5.45 -13.20 18.97
CA ASN A 136 4.88 -14.49 18.64
C ASN A 136 3.48 -14.28 18.05
N TYR A 137 3.28 -14.74 16.82
CA TYR A 137 2.02 -14.56 16.10
C TYR A 137 1.72 -15.84 15.33
N TRP A 138 0.87 -16.69 15.90
CA TRP A 138 0.46 -17.94 15.27
C TRP A 138 -0.87 -17.73 14.55
N SER A 139 -0.88 -17.96 13.25
CA SER A 139 -2.10 -17.94 12.45
C SER A 139 -2.07 -19.02 11.39
N LYS A 140 -3.23 -19.32 10.80
CA LYS A 140 -3.30 -20.22 9.65
C LYS A 140 -2.83 -19.47 8.42
N ARG A 141 -2.20 -20.18 7.48
CA ARG A 141 -1.88 -19.59 6.18
C ARG A 141 -3.17 -19.42 5.38
N SER A 142 -3.90 -20.52 5.19
CA SER A 142 -5.11 -20.54 4.39
C SER A 142 -6.27 -21.19 5.13
N GLN A 143 -7.49 -20.99 4.62
CA GLN A 143 -8.71 -21.64 5.12
C GLN A 143 -8.67 -23.17 4.97
N GLN A 144 -7.83 -23.68 4.07
CA GLN A 144 -7.66 -25.11 3.82
C GLN A 144 -6.53 -25.72 4.67
N ASP A 145 -5.52 -24.93 5.02
CA ASP A 145 -4.42 -25.36 5.89
C ASP A 145 -4.89 -25.33 7.35
N LEU A 146 -5.04 -26.52 7.95
CA LEU A 146 -5.40 -26.64 9.36
C LEU A 146 -4.21 -26.38 10.30
N ARG A 147 -2.97 -26.30 9.78
CA ARG A 147 -1.77 -26.06 10.57
C ARG A 147 -1.50 -24.57 10.74
N GLU A 148 -1.26 -24.17 11.97
CA GLU A 148 -0.81 -22.81 12.28
C GLU A 148 0.68 -22.66 11.95
N SER A 149 1.04 -21.50 11.43
CA SER A 149 2.41 -21.06 11.13
C SER A 149 2.73 -19.82 11.93
N ASN A 150 4.01 -19.62 12.24
CA ASN A 150 4.44 -18.45 12.99
C ASN A 150 4.84 -17.31 12.04
N PHE A 151 4.28 -16.12 12.26
CA PHE A 151 4.42 -14.93 11.44
C PHE A 151 5.35 -13.88 12.06
N VAL A 152 6.45 -14.27 12.71
CA VAL A 152 7.28 -13.34 13.51
C VAL A 152 8.03 -12.27 12.72
N GLN A 153 8.12 -12.34 11.40
CA GLN A 153 8.91 -11.36 10.64
C GLN A 153 8.21 -9.99 10.58
N PRO A 154 8.96 -8.87 10.58
CA PRO A 154 8.38 -7.54 10.42
C PRO A 154 7.66 -7.37 9.07
N ALA A 155 6.42 -6.86 9.11
CA ALA A 155 5.71 -6.40 7.93
C ALA A 155 5.70 -4.85 7.86
N VAL A 156 5.40 -4.34 6.67
CA VAL A 156 5.26 -2.91 6.37
C VAL A 156 3.79 -2.52 6.37
N PHE A 157 3.45 -1.37 6.94
CA PHE A 157 2.14 -0.75 6.75
C PHE A 157 2.13 0.00 5.42
N GLN A 158 1.13 -0.28 4.59
CA GLN A 158 0.82 0.52 3.40
C GLN A 158 -0.62 0.99 3.43
N MET A 159 -0.84 2.21 2.94
CA MET A 159 -2.16 2.73 2.66
C MET A 159 -2.23 3.22 1.23
N TRP A 160 -3.16 2.65 0.47
CA TRP A 160 -3.47 3.05 -0.89
C TRP A 160 -4.76 3.87 -0.93
N GLY A 161 -4.83 4.78 -1.89
CA GLY A 161 -6.02 5.53 -2.26
C GLY A 161 -6.55 5.05 -3.60
N GLY A 162 -7.88 4.99 -3.71
CA GLY A 162 -8.57 4.63 -4.94
C GLY A 162 -9.90 5.37 -5.13
N THR A 163 -10.46 5.22 -6.33
CA THR A 163 -11.83 5.69 -6.66
C THR A 163 -12.88 4.60 -6.44
N GLY A 164 -12.47 3.39 -6.09
CA GLY A 164 -13.33 2.24 -5.83
C GLY A 164 -12.78 1.36 -4.70
N LEU A 165 -13.62 0.44 -4.24
CA LEU A 165 -13.32 -0.49 -3.17
C LEU A 165 -12.07 -1.32 -3.46
N CYS A 166 -11.15 -1.41 -2.49
CA CYS A 166 -9.85 -2.08 -2.63
C CYS A 166 -8.99 -1.56 -3.78
N GLY A 167 -9.22 -0.31 -4.23
CA GLY A 167 -8.42 0.32 -5.27
C GLY A 167 -7.03 0.68 -4.77
N ASP A 168 -6.04 0.46 -5.64
CA ASP A 168 -4.61 0.65 -5.45
C ASP A 168 -4.05 1.74 -6.38
N LYS A 169 -4.84 2.79 -6.63
CA LYS A 169 -4.51 3.80 -7.64
C LYS A 169 -3.28 4.63 -7.25
N GLU A 170 -3.16 4.97 -5.98
CA GLU A 170 -2.12 5.85 -5.46
C GLU A 170 -1.63 5.39 -4.09
N LEU A 171 -0.32 5.26 -3.89
CA LEU A 171 0.24 4.93 -2.57
C LEU A 171 0.27 6.21 -1.72
N LEU A 172 -0.56 6.26 -0.68
CA LEU A 172 -0.72 7.43 0.18
C LEU A 172 0.22 7.41 1.39
N ALA A 173 0.48 6.23 1.95
CA ALA A 173 1.39 6.08 3.09
C ALA A 173 2.11 4.73 3.02
N ASN A 174 3.37 4.71 3.49
CA ASN A 174 4.20 3.52 3.59
C ASN A 174 5.12 3.67 4.79
N SER A 175 5.20 2.67 5.67
CA SER A 175 6.12 2.67 6.80
C SER A 175 7.43 1.96 6.49
N ASP A 176 8.42 2.09 7.38
CA ASP A 176 9.46 1.09 7.53
C ASP A 176 8.87 -0.24 8.07
N PRO A 177 9.60 -1.37 7.98
CA PRO A 177 9.16 -2.61 8.62
C PRO A 177 8.98 -2.41 10.13
N ILE A 178 7.82 -2.83 10.63
CA ILE A 178 7.43 -2.66 12.03
C ILE A 178 8.03 -3.79 12.86
N ASP A 179 9.07 -3.47 13.63
CA ASP A 179 9.76 -4.42 14.50
C ASP A 179 9.67 -4.06 16.00
N ASN A 180 8.94 -2.99 16.32
CA ASN A 180 8.68 -2.56 17.68
C ASN A 180 7.59 -3.41 18.34
N ILE A 181 7.86 -3.88 19.56
CA ILE A 181 6.89 -4.64 20.36
C ILE A 181 5.88 -3.70 21.05
N ASP A 182 6.35 -2.53 21.46
CA ASP A 182 5.50 -1.50 22.05
C ASP A 182 4.74 -0.75 20.95
N TRP A 183 3.51 -0.35 21.23
CA TRP A 183 2.77 0.55 20.34
C TRP A 183 3.52 1.86 20.14
N GLU A 184 3.71 2.19 18.87
CA GLU A 184 4.29 3.44 18.44
C GLU A 184 3.29 4.15 17.55
N LYS A 185 3.11 5.45 17.78
CA LYS A 185 2.26 6.26 16.90
C LYS A 185 3.05 6.61 15.65
N HIS A 186 2.53 6.22 14.48
CA HIS A 186 3.07 6.59 13.18
C HIS A 186 2.19 7.69 12.59
N THR A 187 2.78 8.83 12.23
CA THR A 187 2.07 9.94 11.59
C THR A 187 2.58 10.12 10.16
N PHE A 188 1.67 10.21 9.21
CA PHE A 188 1.90 10.33 7.77
C PHE A 188 1.29 11.63 7.27
N LEU A 189 2.02 12.34 6.41
CA LEU A 189 1.44 13.44 5.62
C LEU A 189 1.13 12.93 4.22
N ILE A 190 -0.07 13.24 3.76
CA ILE A 190 -0.66 12.69 2.54
C ILE A 190 -1.04 13.84 1.63
N GLU A 191 -0.56 13.81 0.40
CA GLU A 191 -0.92 14.77 -0.64
C GLU A 191 -1.40 14.01 -1.89
N PRO A 192 -2.72 13.79 -2.01
CA PRO A 192 -3.27 13.03 -3.12
C PRO A 192 -3.03 13.71 -4.47
N GLN A 193 -2.59 12.94 -5.45
CA GLN A 193 -2.44 13.34 -6.86
C GLN A 193 -3.75 13.21 -7.63
N THR A 194 -4.71 12.45 -7.10
CA THR A 194 -6.08 12.36 -7.61
C THR A 194 -7.10 12.42 -6.47
N ASP A 195 -8.37 12.68 -6.79
CA ASP A 195 -9.44 12.60 -5.79
C ASP A 195 -9.61 11.14 -5.34
N ILE A 196 -9.45 10.91 -4.04
CA ILE A 196 -9.50 9.59 -3.40
C ILE A 196 -10.81 9.44 -2.64
N TYR A 197 -11.58 8.42 -2.97
CA TYR A 197 -12.87 8.12 -2.35
C TYR A 197 -12.82 6.90 -1.43
N TYR A 198 -11.82 6.05 -1.62
CA TYR A 198 -11.60 4.83 -0.85
C TYR A 198 -10.16 4.77 -0.40
N ILE A 199 -9.95 4.31 0.83
CA ILE A 199 -8.63 3.92 1.30
C ILE A 199 -8.55 2.39 1.41
N THR A 200 -7.35 1.86 1.24
CA THR A 200 -7.03 0.46 1.44
C THR A 200 -5.77 0.37 2.29
N ILE A 201 -5.89 -0.10 3.53
CA ILE A 201 -4.75 -0.40 4.39
C ILE A 201 -4.32 -1.85 4.18
N GLN A 202 -3.03 -2.11 4.13
CA GLN A 202 -2.51 -3.46 3.92
C GLN A 202 -1.21 -3.69 4.67
N ALA A 203 -1.00 -4.95 5.07
CA ALA A 203 0.32 -5.44 5.42
C ALA A 203 1.06 -5.74 4.11
N PHE A 204 2.35 -5.38 4.03
CA PHE A 204 3.15 -5.64 2.85
C PHE A 204 4.59 -5.99 3.19
N TYR A 205 5.34 -6.54 2.23
CA TYR A 205 6.76 -6.82 2.39
C TYR A 205 7.57 -5.53 2.29
N LYS A 206 8.77 -5.54 2.89
CA LYS A 206 9.78 -4.56 2.50
C LYS A 206 10.21 -4.85 1.06
N THR A 207 9.96 -3.93 0.14
CA THR A 207 10.41 -4.08 -1.24
C THR A 207 11.83 -3.53 -1.43
N PRO A 208 12.62 -4.13 -2.33
CA PRO A 208 12.36 -5.40 -3.00
C PRO A 208 12.47 -6.60 -2.04
N VAL A 209 11.60 -7.61 -2.20
CA VAL A 209 11.65 -8.88 -1.45
C VAL A 209 12.10 -10.00 -2.38
N LEU A 210 13.19 -10.68 -2.04
CA LEU A 210 13.73 -11.79 -2.85
C LEU A 210 13.13 -13.15 -2.46
N VAL A 211 12.79 -13.30 -1.18
CA VAL A 211 12.18 -14.50 -0.63
C VAL A 211 11.01 -14.05 0.26
N PRO A 212 9.76 -14.28 -0.17
CA PRO A 212 8.58 -14.00 0.63
C PRO A 212 8.65 -14.73 1.98
N TYR A 213 8.07 -14.14 3.00
CA TYR A 213 8.16 -14.65 4.37
C TYR A 213 6.84 -14.47 5.11
N ASN A 214 6.65 -15.27 6.17
CA ASN A 214 5.53 -15.12 7.08
C ASN A 214 5.83 -14.00 8.09
N GLY A 215 5.19 -12.85 7.90
CA GLY A 215 5.32 -11.69 8.77
C GLY A 215 3.98 -11.11 9.17
N HIS A 216 3.96 -10.27 10.19
CA HIS A 216 2.74 -9.62 10.65
C HIS A 216 2.98 -8.19 11.11
N ILE A 217 1.87 -7.49 11.28
CA ILE A 217 1.77 -6.15 11.82
C ILE A 217 0.47 -6.03 12.63
N LEU A 218 0.54 -5.31 13.74
CA LEU A 218 -0.60 -4.96 14.58
C LEU A 218 -0.94 -3.49 14.37
N LEU A 219 -2.23 -3.18 14.22
CA LEU A 219 -2.73 -1.85 13.93
C LEU A 219 -3.85 -1.47 14.91
N ASP A 220 -3.81 -0.23 15.41
CA ASP A 220 -4.84 0.29 16.32
C ASP A 220 -4.96 1.81 16.22
N GLY A 221 -6.12 2.36 16.61
CA GLY A 221 -6.35 3.78 16.86
C GLY A 221 -6.01 4.71 15.70
N ALA A 222 -6.48 4.41 14.49
CA ALA A 222 -6.30 5.28 13.34
C ALA A 222 -6.96 6.66 13.57
N SER A 223 -6.27 7.75 13.27
CA SER A 223 -6.85 9.08 13.38
C SER A 223 -7.77 9.38 12.20
N LYS A 224 -8.58 10.42 12.35
CA LYS A 224 -9.16 11.14 11.22
C LYS A 224 -8.06 11.71 10.31
N PHE A 225 -8.41 12.04 9.08
CA PHE A 225 -7.56 12.87 8.22
C PHE A 225 -7.80 14.34 8.55
N GLU A 226 -6.77 15.00 9.05
CA GLU A 226 -6.79 16.43 9.38
C GLU A 226 -6.19 17.20 8.21
N ILE A 227 -6.88 18.24 7.74
CA ILE A 227 -6.33 19.09 6.69
C ILE A 227 -5.17 19.89 7.28
N VAL A 228 -4.03 19.85 6.61
CA VAL A 228 -2.83 20.61 6.98
C VAL A 228 -2.38 21.46 5.79
N GLU A 229 -1.61 22.50 6.07
CA GLU A 229 -0.95 23.26 5.01
C GLU A 229 0.08 22.35 4.31
N CYS A 230 0.05 22.35 2.99
CA CYS A 230 1.11 21.71 2.22
C CYS A 230 2.40 22.48 2.46
N GLY A 231 3.40 21.80 3.04
CA GLY A 231 4.71 22.41 3.28
C GLY A 231 5.40 22.77 1.96
N GLU A 232 6.30 23.76 2.01
CA GLU A 232 7.27 23.98 0.94
C GLU A 232 8.23 22.77 0.90
N GLU A 233 8.41 22.23 -0.31
CA GLU A 233 9.32 21.17 -0.78
C GLU A 233 9.95 20.20 0.28
N GLU A 234 9.59 18.93 0.10
CA GLU A 234 10.35 17.69 0.39
C GLU A 234 10.30 16.96 1.74
N TYR A 235 9.69 17.47 2.80
CA TYR A 235 9.73 16.74 4.09
C TYR A 235 8.38 16.64 4.79
N ALA A 236 7.77 15.44 4.70
CA ALA A 236 6.77 15.07 5.68
C ALA A 236 7.49 14.65 6.96
N VAL A 237 7.24 15.36 8.05
CA VAL A 237 7.82 15.04 9.35
C VAL A 237 7.06 13.85 9.93
N TYR A 238 7.63 12.65 9.80
CA TYR A 238 7.15 11.49 10.53
C TYR A 238 7.62 11.60 11.98
N LYS A 239 6.68 11.54 12.92
CA LYS A 239 6.95 11.59 14.35
C LYS A 239 6.59 10.26 14.97
N LYS A 240 7.60 9.57 15.52
CA LYS A 240 7.40 8.37 16.33
C LYS A 240 7.25 8.77 17.79
N GLU A 241 6.09 8.53 18.36
CA GLU A 241 5.84 8.73 19.79
C GLU A 241 5.65 7.36 20.45
N LYS A 242 6.51 7.06 21.44
CA LYS A 242 6.34 5.90 22.31
C LYS A 242 5.34 6.23 23.41
N ILE A 243 4.38 5.33 23.64
CA ILE A 243 3.45 5.47 24.76
C ILE A 243 4.08 4.89 26.03
N GLU A 244 4.18 5.69 27.10
CA GLU A 244 4.51 5.16 28.43
C GLU A 244 3.34 4.33 28.98
N ARG A 245 3.58 3.03 29.18
CA ARG A 245 2.56 2.11 29.72
C ARG A 245 2.31 2.36 31.21
N PRO A 246 1.05 2.43 31.70
CA PRO A 246 0.79 2.15 33.10
C PRO A 246 1.15 0.68 33.37
N LYS A 247 1.95 0.43 34.41
CA LYS A 247 2.32 -0.94 34.81
C LYS A 247 1.06 -1.70 35.23
N VAL A 248 0.60 -2.63 34.41
CA VAL A 248 -0.43 -3.60 34.81
C VAL A 248 0.22 -4.54 35.83
N VAL A 249 -0.01 -4.27 37.12
CA VAL A 249 0.33 -5.21 38.19
C VAL A 249 -0.67 -6.35 38.11
N MET A 250 -0.26 -7.49 37.58
CA MET A 250 -1.05 -8.72 37.71
C MET A 250 -1.25 -8.99 39.21
N LYS A 251 -2.46 -8.77 39.73
CA LYS A 251 -2.81 -9.25 41.07
C LYS A 251 -2.94 -10.77 40.97
N MET A 252 -1.88 -11.48 41.35
CA MET A 252 -1.96 -12.92 41.52
C MET A 252 -3.09 -13.26 42.50
N PRO A 253 -3.90 -14.30 42.23
CA PRO A 253 -4.85 -14.81 43.22
C PRO A 253 -4.13 -15.13 44.52
N ALA A 254 -4.72 -14.76 45.66
CA ALA A 254 -4.10 -14.84 46.99
C ALA A 254 -3.47 -16.22 47.33
N HIS A 255 -3.91 -17.30 46.68
CA HIS A 255 -3.39 -18.65 46.89
C HIS A 255 -2.01 -18.93 46.25
N LYS A 256 -1.54 -18.12 45.27
CA LYS A 256 -0.23 -18.29 44.62
C LYS A 256 0.86 -17.34 45.14
N ALA A 257 0.54 -16.47 46.09
CA ALA A 257 1.43 -15.42 46.61
C ALA A 257 2.54 -15.91 47.57
N LYS A 258 2.71 -17.23 47.77
CA LYS A 258 3.75 -17.79 48.64
C LYS A 258 4.71 -18.71 47.91
N ALA A 259 5.46 -18.19 46.95
CA ALA A 259 6.80 -18.70 46.63
C ALA A 259 7.54 -17.68 45.74
N LYS A 260 8.65 -17.16 46.26
CA LYS A 260 9.65 -16.28 45.61
C LYS A 260 9.19 -14.88 45.20
N ALA A 261 8.93 -14.05 46.22
CA ALA A 261 9.43 -12.69 46.19
C ALA A 261 10.93 -12.72 46.48
N ARG A 262 11.77 -12.31 45.53
CA ARG A 262 13.12 -11.75 45.73
C ARG A 262 13.71 -11.35 44.38
N ASP A 263 13.79 -10.03 44.20
CA ASP A 263 14.69 -9.23 43.36
C ASP A 263 14.75 -9.62 41.86
N ILE A 264 14.58 -8.73 40.89
CA ILE A 264 15.21 -7.43 40.67
C ILE A 264 14.38 -6.79 39.55
N TYR A 265 13.92 -5.55 39.67
CA TYR A 265 13.90 -4.59 38.54
C TYR A 265 13.74 -3.17 39.11
N LYS A 266 14.87 -2.59 39.57
CA LYS A 266 15.07 -1.15 39.42
C LYS A 266 15.13 -0.89 37.93
N ARG A 267 14.22 -0.08 37.38
CA ARG A 267 14.31 0.36 35.99
C ARG A 267 14.31 1.89 35.97
N GLU A 268 15.42 2.40 35.44
CA GLU A 268 15.71 3.82 35.24
C GLU A 268 14.63 4.50 34.41
N GLN A 269 14.35 5.76 34.74
CA GLN A 269 13.52 6.65 33.93
C GLN A 269 14.21 6.83 32.58
N ARG A 270 13.62 6.30 31.51
CA ARG A 270 14.04 6.61 30.14
C ARG A 270 13.20 7.79 29.67
N THR A 271 13.87 8.87 29.33
CA THR A 271 13.29 10.06 28.71
C THR A 271 12.66 9.72 27.37
N ASN A 272 11.52 10.35 27.05
CA ASN A 272 10.86 10.26 25.75
C ASN A 272 11.77 10.83 24.66
N GLU A 273 12.47 9.94 23.97
CA GLU A 273 13.25 10.26 22.77
C GLU A 273 12.29 10.23 21.58
N VAL A 274 12.02 11.40 21.00
CA VAL A 274 11.21 11.55 19.79
C VAL A 274 12.15 11.39 18.61
N ASP A 275 12.19 10.19 18.03
CA ASP A 275 12.91 9.97 16.78
C ASP A 275 12.10 10.61 15.65
N THR A 276 12.62 11.69 15.09
CA THR A 276 12.09 12.26 13.85
C THR A 276 12.75 11.50 12.71
N ILE A 277 12.03 10.54 12.13
CA ILE A 277 12.46 9.90 10.87
C ILE A 277 11.96 10.80 9.74
N VAL A 278 12.84 11.12 8.81
CA VAL A 278 12.47 11.88 7.62
C VAL A 278 11.66 10.97 6.71
N TYR A 279 10.34 11.18 6.62
CA TYR A 279 9.54 10.52 5.60
C TYR A 279 9.86 11.20 4.27
N VAL A 280 10.65 10.52 3.46
CA VAL A 280 10.81 10.85 2.06
C VAL A 280 9.52 10.41 1.37
N ARG A 281 8.85 11.35 0.67
CA ARG A 281 7.71 11.04 -0.19
C ARG A 281 8.06 9.78 -1.00
N PRO A 282 7.27 8.70 -0.95
CA PRO A 282 7.59 7.48 -1.67
C PRO A 282 7.61 7.79 -3.16
N GLN A 283 8.80 8.04 -3.69
CA GLN A 283 9.04 8.00 -5.11
C GLN A 283 8.96 6.53 -5.48
N LYS A 284 7.96 6.15 -6.27
CA LYS A 284 7.97 4.86 -6.95
C LYS A 284 9.29 4.83 -7.74
N GLU A 285 10.27 4.03 -7.32
CA GLU A 285 11.51 3.86 -8.07
C GLU A 285 11.12 3.50 -9.51
N LYS A 286 11.46 4.38 -10.47
CA LYS A 286 11.17 4.14 -11.88
C LYS A 286 11.98 2.94 -12.34
N ILE A 287 11.30 1.86 -12.73
CA ILE A 287 11.92 0.67 -13.32
C ILE A 287 12.51 1.01 -14.69
N LEU A 288 11.88 1.96 -15.40
CA LEU A 288 12.32 2.45 -16.71
C LEU A 288 12.69 3.93 -16.61
N GLU A 289 13.87 4.21 -16.05
CA GLU A 289 14.43 5.57 -15.97
C GLU A 289 14.47 6.29 -17.34
N GLU A 290 14.62 5.53 -18.42
CA GLU A 290 14.61 6.05 -19.79
C GLU A 290 13.24 6.59 -20.25
N LEU A 291 12.14 6.26 -19.57
CA LEU A 291 10.81 6.82 -19.84
C LEU A 291 10.64 8.16 -19.11
N ASP A 292 11.33 9.17 -19.65
CA ASP A 292 11.20 10.57 -19.24
C ASP A 292 10.96 11.46 -20.45
N ARG A 293 9.85 12.21 -20.44
CA ARG A 293 9.43 13.11 -21.52
C ARG A 293 10.56 14.06 -21.93
N ASN A 294 11.38 14.52 -20.99
CA ASN A 294 12.44 15.50 -21.26
C ASN A 294 13.64 14.92 -22.01
N THR A 295 13.86 13.61 -21.89
CA THR A 295 15.05 12.95 -22.44
C THR A 295 14.74 12.10 -23.66
N ILE A 296 13.51 11.59 -23.78
CA ILE A 296 13.13 10.70 -24.87
C ILE A 296 13.14 11.40 -26.23
N ARG A 297 13.44 10.63 -27.28
CA ARG A 297 13.48 11.12 -28.66
C ARG A 297 12.75 10.21 -29.62
N ARG A 298 12.23 10.78 -30.70
CA ARG A 298 11.67 10.02 -31.82
C ARG A 298 12.69 8.99 -32.33
N GLY A 299 12.25 7.75 -32.47
CA GLY A 299 13.06 6.62 -32.89
C GLY A 299 13.84 5.91 -31.78
N GLN A 300 13.89 6.47 -30.56
CA GLN A 300 14.52 5.83 -29.41
C GLN A 300 13.85 4.50 -29.10
N LYS A 301 14.66 3.53 -28.71
CA LYS A 301 14.23 2.19 -28.31
C LYS A 301 14.59 1.98 -26.85
N ILE A 302 13.58 1.71 -26.04
CA ILE A 302 13.70 1.48 -24.60
C ILE A 302 13.34 0.03 -24.35
N LYS A 303 14.23 -0.72 -23.71
CA LYS A 303 13.96 -2.12 -23.37
C LYS A 303 12.98 -2.13 -22.19
N ILE A 304 11.94 -2.97 -22.25
CA ILE A 304 11.07 -3.20 -21.10
C ILE A 304 11.76 -4.24 -20.21
N ASP A 305 12.59 -3.77 -19.28
CA ASP A 305 13.20 -4.63 -18.27
C ASP A 305 12.15 -5.18 -17.30
N GLN A 306 12.43 -6.33 -16.69
CA GLN A 306 11.50 -7.04 -15.80
C GLN A 306 10.15 -7.46 -16.43
N LEU A 307 10.09 -7.54 -17.76
CA LEU A 307 8.97 -8.16 -18.47
C LEU A 307 9.25 -9.64 -18.74
N TYR A 308 8.41 -10.50 -18.18
CA TYR A 308 8.50 -11.95 -18.23
C TYR A 308 7.24 -12.56 -18.83
N PHE A 309 7.42 -13.68 -19.51
CA PHE A 309 6.37 -14.51 -20.06
C PHE A 309 6.55 -15.94 -19.54
N GLU A 310 5.46 -16.68 -19.36
CA GLU A 310 5.58 -18.12 -19.12
C GLU A 310 6.27 -18.79 -20.32
N ALA A 311 6.95 -19.91 -20.06
CA ALA A 311 7.75 -20.60 -21.07
C ALA A 311 6.90 -20.95 -22.31
N ASP A 312 7.36 -20.54 -23.49
CA ASP A 312 6.69 -20.69 -24.78
C ASP A 312 5.25 -20.15 -24.87
N THR A 313 4.83 -19.28 -23.95
CA THR A 313 3.51 -18.63 -23.99
C THR A 313 3.60 -17.12 -24.24
N THR A 314 2.42 -16.52 -24.39
CA THR A 314 2.18 -15.08 -24.44
C THR A 314 1.57 -14.54 -23.15
N ASN A 315 1.42 -15.38 -22.12
CA ASN A 315 0.90 -14.97 -20.83
C ASN A 315 1.97 -14.16 -20.11
N ILE A 316 1.63 -12.92 -19.78
CA ILE A 316 2.50 -12.00 -19.06
C ILE A 316 2.48 -12.40 -17.58
N ASN A 317 3.64 -12.57 -16.96
CA ASN A 317 3.70 -12.91 -15.55
C ASN A 317 3.27 -11.75 -14.66
N VAL A 318 2.82 -12.06 -13.44
CA VAL A 318 2.33 -11.06 -12.48
C VAL A 318 3.41 -10.04 -12.11
N GLU A 319 4.69 -10.43 -12.00
CA GLU A 319 5.77 -9.50 -11.65
C GLU A 319 5.99 -8.43 -12.74
N SER A 320 5.55 -8.71 -13.97
CA SER A 320 5.70 -7.77 -15.09
C SER A 320 4.68 -6.64 -15.08
N TYR A 321 3.61 -6.74 -14.31
CA TYR A 321 2.60 -5.69 -14.29
C TYR A 321 3.11 -4.39 -13.68
N ALA A 322 4.10 -4.42 -12.78
CA ALA A 322 4.70 -3.21 -12.23
C ALA A 322 5.34 -2.34 -13.32
N VAL A 323 6.20 -2.93 -14.16
CA VAL A 323 6.85 -2.21 -15.25
C VAL A 323 5.87 -1.83 -16.37
N LEU A 324 4.88 -2.67 -16.66
CA LEU A 324 3.86 -2.35 -17.66
C LEU A 324 2.92 -1.23 -17.21
N ASN A 325 2.65 -1.12 -15.90
CA ASN A 325 1.93 0.01 -15.35
C ASN A 325 2.74 1.31 -15.49
N GLU A 326 4.07 1.27 -15.32
CA GLU A 326 4.91 2.45 -15.55
C GLU A 326 4.89 2.92 -17.01
N VAL A 327 4.93 1.98 -17.96
CA VAL A 327 4.73 2.27 -19.39
C VAL A 327 3.36 2.91 -19.63
N TYR A 328 2.31 2.37 -19.01
CA TYR A 328 0.95 2.92 -19.09
C TYR A 328 0.89 4.34 -18.54
N ASP A 329 1.40 4.57 -17.32
CA ASP A 329 1.40 5.87 -16.64
C ASP A 329 2.09 6.91 -17.53
N PHE A 330 3.27 6.57 -18.07
CA PHE A 330 3.99 7.41 -19.02
C PHE A 330 3.17 7.74 -20.26
N LEU A 331 2.56 6.76 -20.94
CA LEU A 331 1.77 7.03 -22.15
C LEU A 331 0.47 7.80 -21.86
N ASN A 332 -0.11 7.61 -20.67
CA ASN A 332 -1.30 8.30 -20.21
C ASN A 332 -1.02 9.78 -19.92
N GLU A 333 0.12 10.09 -19.30
CA GLU A 333 0.58 11.47 -19.04
C GLU A 333 0.99 12.21 -20.32
N ASN A 334 1.35 11.47 -21.37
CA ASN A 334 1.91 12.02 -22.60
C ASN A 334 1.04 11.67 -23.82
N PRO A 335 -0.18 12.25 -23.96
CA PRO A 335 -1.18 11.84 -24.94
C PRO A 335 -0.77 11.97 -26.42
N ASP A 336 0.24 12.77 -26.71
CA ASP A 336 0.84 13.03 -28.02
C ASP A 336 1.82 11.94 -28.49
N ILE A 337 2.27 11.08 -27.58
CA ILE A 337 3.26 10.03 -27.90
C ILE A 337 2.58 8.84 -28.57
N ILE A 338 3.17 8.36 -29.67
CA ILE A 338 2.81 7.10 -30.34
C ILE A 338 4.00 6.16 -30.27
N VAL A 339 3.76 4.90 -29.89
CA VAL A 339 4.81 3.89 -29.72
C VAL A 339 4.60 2.65 -30.57
N GLU A 340 5.70 1.96 -30.87
CA GLU A 340 5.70 0.59 -31.39
C GLU A 340 6.28 -0.36 -30.33
N ILE A 341 5.54 -1.41 -30.00
CA ILE A 341 6.00 -2.51 -29.15
C ILE A 341 6.70 -3.55 -30.04
N GLY A 342 8.00 -3.73 -29.84
CA GLY A 342 8.84 -4.64 -30.62
C GLY A 342 9.20 -5.90 -29.85
N GLY A 343 8.74 -7.07 -30.30
CA GLY A 343 9.12 -8.36 -29.72
C GLY A 343 10.34 -8.98 -30.41
N HIS A 344 11.22 -9.62 -29.64
CA HIS A 344 12.43 -10.29 -30.14
C HIS A 344 12.62 -11.65 -29.44
N THR A 345 13.19 -12.62 -30.17
CA THR A 345 13.47 -13.96 -29.63
C THR A 345 14.97 -14.25 -29.56
N ASN A 346 15.34 -15.34 -28.87
CA ASN A 346 16.65 -15.94 -29.05
C ASN A 346 16.74 -16.60 -30.44
N GLY A 347 17.96 -16.77 -30.93
CA GLY A 347 18.18 -17.32 -32.26
C GLY A 347 17.94 -18.82 -32.42
N ILE A 348 17.56 -19.56 -31.35
CA ILE A 348 17.56 -21.02 -31.32
C ILE A 348 16.45 -21.62 -32.21
N PRO A 349 15.16 -21.24 -32.08
CA PRO A 349 14.10 -21.87 -32.86
C PRO A 349 14.15 -21.53 -34.36
N PRO A 350 13.39 -22.27 -35.20
CA PRO A 350 13.20 -21.94 -36.61
C PRO A 350 12.66 -20.52 -36.83
N HIS A 351 12.98 -19.93 -37.98
CA HIS A 351 12.62 -18.53 -38.28
C HIS A 351 11.12 -18.24 -38.13
N ASP A 352 10.26 -19.08 -38.70
CA ASP A 352 8.81 -18.89 -38.65
C ASP A 352 8.25 -18.95 -37.23
N TYR A 353 8.82 -19.80 -36.38
CA TYR A 353 8.44 -19.90 -34.98
C TYR A 353 8.83 -18.63 -34.22
N CYS A 354 10.06 -18.15 -34.40
CA CYS A 354 10.53 -16.91 -33.81
C CYS A 354 9.66 -15.70 -34.21
N ASP A 355 9.21 -15.67 -35.46
CA ASP A 355 8.37 -14.58 -35.98
C ASP A 355 6.97 -14.59 -35.36
N LYS A 356 6.36 -15.77 -35.25
CA LYS A 356 5.06 -15.94 -34.58
C LYS A 356 5.16 -15.58 -33.10
N LEU A 357 6.15 -16.11 -32.38
CA LEU A 357 6.30 -15.91 -30.94
C LEU A 357 6.59 -14.44 -30.60
N SER A 358 7.55 -13.82 -31.29
CA SER A 358 7.85 -12.40 -31.07
C SER A 358 6.67 -11.48 -31.34
N LYS A 359 5.93 -11.74 -32.43
CA LYS A 359 4.73 -10.96 -32.77
C LYS A 359 3.66 -11.11 -31.68
N ALA A 360 3.40 -12.34 -31.25
CA ALA A 360 2.35 -12.63 -30.28
C ALA A 360 2.66 -12.04 -28.89
N ARG A 361 3.92 -12.03 -28.47
CA ARG A 361 4.36 -11.36 -27.23
C ARG A 361 4.23 -9.84 -27.30
N ALA A 362 4.61 -9.23 -28.41
CA ALA A 362 4.43 -7.80 -28.63
C ALA A 362 2.94 -7.41 -28.64
N GLU A 363 2.11 -8.23 -29.28
CA GLU A 363 0.65 -8.07 -29.31
C GLU A 363 0.04 -8.18 -27.91
N ALA A 364 0.49 -9.12 -27.08
CA ALA A 364 0.00 -9.28 -25.71
C ALA A 364 0.25 -8.01 -24.86
N VAL A 365 1.45 -7.43 -24.95
CA VAL A 365 1.80 -6.18 -24.27
C VAL A 365 0.96 -5.02 -24.79
N ALA A 366 0.79 -4.90 -26.12
CA ALA A 366 -0.06 -3.86 -26.70
C ALA A 366 -1.52 -3.98 -26.21
N LYS A 367 -2.10 -5.19 -26.24
CA LYS A 367 -3.45 -5.45 -25.74
C LYS A 367 -3.61 -5.11 -24.26
N TYR A 368 -2.59 -5.39 -23.45
CA TYR A 368 -2.59 -5.01 -22.04
C TYR A 368 -2.73 -3.49 -21.87
N LEU A 369 -1.88 -2.71 -22.54
CA LEU A 369 -1.88 -1.25 -22.46
C LEU A 369 -3.19 -0.63 -22.99
N ILE A 370 -3.73 -1.18 -24.09
CA ILE A 370 -5.01 -0.76 -24.66
C ILE A 370 -6.15 -1.04 -23.67
N LYS A 371 -6.21 -2.25 -23.10
CA LYS A 371 -7.21 -2.62 -22.10
C LYS A 371 -7.16 -1.74 -20.85
N LYS A 372 -5.97 -1.27 -20.48
CA LYS A 372 -5.74 -0.36 -19.35
C LYS A 372 -6.22 1.08 -19.64
N GLY A 373 -6.33 1.49 -20.91
CA GLY A 373 -6.93 2.76 -21.30
C GLY A 373 -6.21 3.56 -22.37
N ILE A 374 -5.08 3.07 -22.91
CA ILE A 374 -4.40 3.78 -24.02
C ILE A 374 -5.16 3.58 -25.33
N GLU A 375 -5.37 4.65 -26.09
CA GLU A 375 -6.05 4.60 -27.39
C GLU A 375 -5.31 3.69 -28.39
N ASP A 376 -6.03 2.79 -29.06
CA ASP A 376 -5.48 1.79 -30.00
C ASP A 376 -4.57 2.41 -31.08
N LYS A 377 -4.97 3.57 -31.65
CA LYS A 377 -4.16 4.29 -32.66
C LYS A 377 -2.78 4.75 -32.17
N ARG A 378 -2.55 4.78 -30.85
CA ARG A 378 -1.28 5.22 -30.24
C ARG A 378 -0.29 4.07 -30.04
N ILE A 379 -0.72 2.82 -30.21
CA ILE A 379 0.10 1.64 -29.99
C ILE A 379 0.16 0.80 -31.25
N GLN A 380 1.35 0.63 -31.79
CA GLN A 380 1.66 -0.34 -32.83
C GLN A 380 2.40 -1.52 -32.20
N PHE A 381 2.38 -2.70 -32.83
CA PHE A 381 3.19 -3.82 -32.38
C PHE A 381 3.80 -4.59 -33.55
N LYS A 382 5.00 -5.13 -33.34
CA LYS A 382 5.76 -5.84 -34.38
C LYS A 382 6.62 -6.96 -33.82
N GLY A 383 6.56 -8.12 -34.46
CA GLY A 383 7.48 -9.23 -34.21
C GLY A 383 8.74 -9.13 -35.08
N TYR A 384 9.89 -8.89 -34.45
CA TYR A 384 11.19 -8.87 -35.15
C TYR A 384 11.84 -10.24 -35.23
N GLY A 385 11.30 -11.25 -34.54
CA GLY A 385 11.86 -12.59 -34.44
C GLY A 385 13.32 -12.53 -33.98
N LYS A 386 14.18 -13.27 -34.69
CA LYS A 386 15.63 -13.30 -34.45
C LYS A 386 16.46 -12.38 -35.36
N ARG A 387 15.82 -11.49 -36.14
CA ARG A 387 16.49 -10.66 -37.16
C ARG A 387 17.22 -9.43 -36.61
N LYS A 388 16.97 -9.05 -35.36
CA LYS A 388 17.53 -7.85 -34.72
C LYS A 388 18.17 -8.19 -33.36
N PRO A 389 19.23 -9.02 -33.34
CA PRO A 389 19.95 -9.33 -32.11
C PRO A 389 20.71 -8.09 -31.61
N ILE A 390 20.76 -7.94 -30.28
CA ILE A 390 21.57 -6.92 -29.59
C ILE A 390 22.81 -7.52 -28.92
N ALA A 391 22.91 -8.86 -28.94
CA ALA A 391 23.98 -9.63 -28.35
C ALA A 391 24.25 -10.90 -29.15
N SER A 392 25.42 -11.51 -28.94
CA SER A 392 25.76 -12.79 -29.56
C SER A 392 24.77 -13.90 -29.15
N ASN A 393 24.27 -14.69 -30.11
CA ASN A 393 23.46 -15.88 -29.79
C ASN A 393 24.30 -17.08 -29.33
N SER A 394 25.64 -16.97 -29.37
CA SER A 394 26.54 -18.06 -28.98
C SER A 394 26.61 -18.26 -27.46
N SER A 395 26.45 -17.20 -26.67
CA SER A 395 26.40 -17.29 -25.20
C SER A 395 24.97 -17.31 -24.66
N GLU A 396 24.77 -17.95 -23.51
CA GLU A 396 23.47 -17.95 -22.84
C GLU A 396 23.01 -16.54 -22.48
N ASP A 397 23.92 -15.72 -21.93
CA ASP A 397 23.61 -14.33 -21.57
C ASP A 397 23.22 -13.49 -22.79
N GLY A 398 23.88 -13.70 -23.92
CA GLY A 398 23.51 -12.99 -25.15
C GLY A 398 22.16 -13.44 -25.69
N ARG A 399 21.82 -14.73 -25.58
CA ARG A 399 20.47 -15.23 -25.91
C ARG A 399 19.39 -14.69 -24.97
N LYS A 400 19.69 -14.55 -23.68
CA LYS A 400 18.78 -13.92 -22.70
C LYS A 400 18.55 -12.45 -23.07
N ARG A 401 19.61 -11.69 -23.36
CA ARG A 401 19.48 -10.29 -23.80
C ARG A 401 18.69 -10.13 -25.10
N ASN A 402 18.82 -11.07 -26.04
CA ASN A 402 18.07 -11.02 -27.30
C ASN A 402 16.57 -11.29 -27.11
N GLN A 403 16.18 -12.09 -26.11
CA GLN A 403 14.78 -12.30 -25.71
C GLN A 403 14.28 -11.11 -24.91
N ARG A 404 13.63 -10.17 -25.59
CA ARG A 404 13.18 -8.93 -24.99
C ARG A 404 11.97 -8.39 -25.73
N VAL A 405 11.27 -7.49 -25.05
CA VAL A 405 10.36 -6.55 -25.68
C VAL A 405 10.94 -5.16 -25.51
N GLU A 406 10.83 -4.34 -26.54
CA GLU A 406 11.25 -2.95 -26.52
C GLU A 406 10.09 -2.04 -26.94
N ILE A 407 10.11 -0.81 -26.45
CA ILE A 407 9.23 0.28 -26.87
C ILE A 407 10.04 1.16 -27.79
N LYS A 408 9.51 1.46 -28.97
CA LYS A 408 10.09 2.42 -29.89
C LYS A 408 9.19 3.65 -30.00
N ILE A 409 9.73 4.84 -29.76
CA ILE A 409 9.00 6.10 -29.95
C ILE A 409 8.83 6.35 -31.46
N ILE A 410 7.59 6.42 -31.96
CA ILE A 410 7.29 6.61 -33.39
C ILE A 410 7.01 8.08 -33.70
N SER A 411 6.28 8.76 -32.82
CA SER A 411 5.85 10.15 -32.93
C SER A 411 5.72 10.76 -31.54
N MET A 412 5.91 12.07 -31.44
CA MET A 412 5.77 12.89 -30.23
C MET A 412 5.41 14.34 -30.59
N ASP A 413 4.66 14.51 -31.67
CA ASP A 413 4.33 15.83 -32.22
C ASP A 413 3.10 16.39 -31.47
N SER A 414 3.24 17.61 -30.95
CA SER A 414 2.18 18.37 -30.26
C SER A 414 1.08 18.87 -31.21
#